data_AF-A0A7C7A7E7-F1
#
_entry.id   AF-A0A7C7A7E7-F1
#
_cell.length_a   1.000
_cell.length_b   1.000
_cell.length_c   1.000
_cell.angle_alpha   90.00
_cell.angle_beta   90.00
_cell.angle_gamma   90.00
#
_symmetry.space_group_name_H-M   'P 1'
#
loop_
_entity.id
_entity.type
_entity.pdbx_description
1 polymer ?
#
loop_
_entity_poly.entity_id
_entity_poly.type
_entity_poly.pdbx_seq_one_letter_code
_entity_poly.pdbx_strand_id
1 'polypeptide(L)'
;MQYKLIAVDMDDTLLRHDKTISKENIEALHKAREKGVYVVISTGRVFASAYAYADMIGFRTYIIASNGALIRDPNNNTIYESILNYDSMVEIIKVCQKYNTYFQLISETTVFSPEITNKFQRYAEWNELFKTELKVNVKEIKEPLKDIDKLKDNVLKIIVFNDDIEVLKSIREELSKNDSIQITSSYMDNIEIVNKGVSKGRALEILGEYLSIKKEEMIAIGDSENDIEMIKFAGLGVAMENAIEEVKKVADFITKSNMEDGVKYVIDKFILKQ
;
A
#
# COMPACT_ATOMS: atom_id res chain seq x y z
N MET A 1 12.48 -2.25 25.48
CA MET A 1 11.74 -1.15 24.82
C MET A 1 10.44 -1.77 24.34
N GLN A 2 9.29 -1.26 24.77
CA GLN A 2 8.02 -1.90 24.47
C GLN A 2 7.40 -1.26 23.23
N TYR A 3 7.35 -2.02 22.12
CA TYR A 3 6.67 -1.58 20.91
C TYR A 3 5.16 -1.61 21.12
N LYS A 4 4.46 -0.57 20.65
CA LYS A 4 3.01 -0.38 20.78
C LYS A 4 2.28 -0.48 19.45
N LEU A 5 2.99 -0.41 18.33
CA LEU A 5 2.42 -0.49 17.00
C LEU A 5 3.31 -1.32 16.08
N ILE A 6 2.69 -2.13 15.22
CA ILE A 6 3.33 -2.85 14.13
C ILE A 6 2.56 -2.58 12.83
N ALA A 7 3.22 -1.92 11.88
CA ALA A 7 2.73 -1.70 10.52
C ALA A 7 3.33 -2.76 9.59
N VAL A 8 2.47 -3.44 8.84
CA VAL A 8 2.86 -4.58 8.00
C VAL A 8 2.38 -4.33 6.57
N ASP A 9 3.30 -4.38 5.61
CA ASP A 9 2.91 -4.44 4.20
C ASP A 9 2.19 -5.76 3.85
N MET A 10 1.38 -5.72 2.79
CA MET A 10 0.65 -6.88 2.31
C MET A 10 1.45 -7.72 1.33
N ASP A 11 1.69 -7.21 0.12
CA ASP A 11 2.13 -8.03 -1.00
C ASP A 11 3.60 -8.40 -0.82
N ASP A 12 3.92 -9.70 -0.86
CA ASP A 12 5.30 -10.17 -0.65
C ASP A 12 5.92 -9.82 0.72
N THR A 13 5.08 -9.37 1.67
CA THR A 13 5.38 -9.22 3.10
C THR A 13 4.48 -10.09 3.98
N LEU A 14 3.21 -9.72 4.18
CA LEU A 14 2.24 -10.52 4.92
C LEU A 14 1.66 -11.66 4.08
N LEU A 15 1.46 -11.39 2.79
CA LEU A 15 0.89 -12.31 1.81
C LEU A 15 1.97 -13.20 1.20
N ARG A 16 1.63 -14.48 1.04
CA ARG A 16 2.38 -15.42 0.22
C ARG A 16 2.17 -15.12 -1.27
N HIS A 17 2.95 -15.75 -2.14
CA HIS A 17 2.85 -15.52 -3.59
C HIS A 17 1.47 -15.85 -4.18
N ASP A 18 0.76 -16.81 -3.59
CA ASP A 18 -0.63 -17.16 -3.93
C ASP A 18 -1.67 -16.19 -3.33
N LYS A 19 -1.21 -15.10 -2.71
CA LYS A 19 -1.98 -14.04 -2.06
C LYS A 19 -2.79 -14.52 -0.85
N THR A 20 -2.45 -15.67 -0.27
CA THR A 20 -2.96 -16.15 1.03
C THR A 20 -2.15 -15.59 2.20
N ILE A 21 -2.70 -15.67 3.41
CA ILE A 21 -1.98 -15.40 4.67
C ILE A 21 -1.80 -16.74 5.39
N SER A 22 -0.58 -17.02 5.86
CA SER A 22 -0.34 -18.22 6.65
C SER A 22 -1.07 -18.19 7.99
N LYS A 23 -1.45 -19.36 8.48
CA LYS A 23 -2.08 -19.51 9.79
C LYS A 23 -1.15 -18.98 10.89
N GLU A 24 0.14 -19.20 10.72
CA GLU A 24 1.21 -18.78 11.62
C GLU A 24 1.29 -17.25 11.72
N ASN A 25 1.25 -16.53 10.60
CA ASN A 25 1.19 -15.06 10.61
C ASN A 25 -0.10 -14.55 11.26
N ILE A 26 -1.26 -15.16 10.96
CA ILE A 26 -2.54 -14.78 11.58
C ILE A 26 -2.45 -14.93 13.11
N GLU A 27 -2.03 -16.10 13.60
CA GLU A 27 -1.90 -16.35 15.04
C GLU A 27 -0.94 -15.36 15.72
N ALA A 28 0.17 -15.01 15.06
CA ALA A 28 1.11 -14.03 15.59
C ALA A 28 0.49 -12.63 15.69
N LEU A 29 -0.25 -12.19 14.68
CA LEU A 29 -0.96 -10.90 14.70
C LEU A 29 -1.99 -10.82 15.83
N HIS A 30 -2.73 -11.92 16.08
CA HIS A 30 -3.64 -12.00 17.22
C HIS A 30 -2.89 -11.89 18.55
N LYS A 31 -1.79 -12.63 18.73
CA LYS A 31 -0.96 -12.55 19.96
C LYS A 31 -0.37 -11.15 20.19
N ALA A 32 0.05 -10.46 19.13
CA ALA A 32 0.52 -9.07 19.23
C ALA A 32 -0.60 -8.15 19.75
N ARG A 33 -1.81 -8.31 19.21
CA ARG A 33 -2.99 -7.55 19.64
C ARG A 33 -3.39 -7.85 21.09
N GLU A 34 -3.34 -9.12 21.51
CA GLU A 34 -3.59 -9.53 22.91
C GLU A 34 -2.59 -8.89 23.90
N LYS A 35 -1.37 -8.56 23.43
CA LYS A 35 -0.37 -7.79 24.20
C LYS A 35 -0.62 -6.28 24.20
N GLY A 36 -1.70 -5.82 23.58
CA GLY A 36 -2.04 -4.39 23.46
C GLY A 36 -1.30 -3.66 22.35
N VAL A 37 -0.66 -4.38 21.42
CA VAL A 37 -0.01 -3.76 20.26
C VAL A 37 -1.05 -3.50 19.17
N TYR A 38 -1.07 -2.28 18.64
CA TYR A 38 -1.84 -1.96 17.44
C TYR A 38 -1.20 -2.62 16.22
N VAL A 39 -1.88 -3.62 15.66
CA VAL A 39 -1.58 -4.11 14.32
C VAL A 39 -2.15 -3.10 13.32
N VAL A 40 -1.40 -2.79 12.27
CA VAL A 40 -1.79 -1.87 11.18
C VAL A 40 -1.42 -2.52 9.84
N ILE A 41 -2.35 -2.51 8.89
CA ILE A 41 -2.07 -2.90 7.50
C ILE A 41 -1.64 -1.64 6.73
N SER A 42 -0.51 -1.69 6.02
CA SER A 42 0.01 -0.56 5.24
C SER A 42 0.32 -0.97 3.81
N THR A 43 -0.51 -0.60 2.84
CA THR A 43 -0.47 -1.18 1.50
C THR A 43 -0.63 -0.16 0.38
N GLY A 44 -0.11 -0.50 -0.80
CA GLY A 44 -0.44 0.17 -2.05
C GLY A 44 -1.86 -0.11 -2.52
N ARG A 45 -2.51 -1.19 -2.08
CA ARG A 45 -3.82 -1.59 -2.61
C ARG A 45 -4.92 -0.56 -2.39
N VAL A 46 -5.95 -0.67 -3.23
CA VAL A 46 -7.26 -0.05 -3.03
C VAL A 46 -7.83 -0.48 -1.68
N PHE A 47 -8.44 0.45 -0.93
CA PHE A 47 -8.87 0.21 0.45
C PHE A 47 -9.84 -0.95 0.57
N ALA A 48 -10.83 -1.07 -0.33
CA ALA A 48 -11.75 -2.20 -0.34
C ALA A 48 -11.05 -3.57 -0.38
N SER A 49 -9.91 -3.68 -1.09
CA SER A 49 -9.12 -4.92 -1.10
C SER A 49 -8.43 -5.15 0.25
N ALA A 50 -7.77 -4.12 0.80
CA ALA A 50 -7.10 -4.23 2.11
C ALA A 50 -8.10 -4.58 3.23
N TYR A 51 -9.29 -4.01 3.18
CA TYR A 51 -10.39 -4.27 4.11
C TYR A 51 -10.82 -5.75 4.11
N ALA A 52 -10.92 -6.35 2.92
CA ALA A 52 -11.23 -7.77 2.78
C ALA A 52 -10.20 -8.68 3.47
N TYR A 53 -8.91 -8.30 3.43
CA TYR A 53 -7.86 -9.04 4.12
C TYR A 53 -7.89 -8.84 5.65
N ALA A 54 -8.25 -7.65 6.13
CA ALA A 54 -8.50 -7.44 7.56
C ALA A 54 -9.61 -8.38 8.08
N ASP A 55 -10.67 -8.57 7.30
CA ASP A 55 -11.72 -9.56 7.61
C ASP A 55 -11.16 -10.99 7.71
N MET A 56 -10.28 -11.39 6.79
CA MET A 56 -9.65 -12.71 6.81
C MET A 56 -8.75 -12.95 8.01
N ILE A 57 -8.00 -11.92 8.43
CA ILE A 57 -7.17 -11.98 9.63
C ILE A 57 -8.05 -12.21 10.87
N GLY A 58 -9.32 -11.82 10.82
CA GLY A 58 -10.32 -12.08 11.84
C GLY A 58 -10.48 -10.94 12.85
N PHE A 59 -10.01 -9.73 12.54
CA PHE A 59 -10.31 -8.52 13.31
C PHE A 59 -10.17 -7.25 12.48
N ARG A 60 -10.97 -6.24 12.84
CA ARG A 60 -10.83 -4.88 12.30
C ARG A 60 -9.57 -4.21 12.86
N THR A 61 -8.85 -3.51 12.00
CA THR A 61 -7.55 -2.88 12.27
C THR A 61 -7.48 -1.52 11.56
N TYR A 62 -6.48 -0.71 11.90
CA TYR A 62 -6.15 0.48 11.14
C TYR A 62 -5.58 0.07 9.77
N ILE A 63 -6.00 0.76 8.72
CA ILE A 63 -5.56 0.50 7.35
C ILE A 63 -5.02 1.79 6.76
N ILE A 64 -3.76 1.75 6.36
CA ILE A 64 -3.10 2.71 5.50
C ILE A 64 -3.18 2.15 4.08
N ALA A 65 -3.98 2.76 3.21
CA ALA A 65 -4.23 2.29 1.83
C ALA A 65 -3.67 3.27 0.80
N SER A 66 -3.61 2.82 -0.47
CA SER A 66 -3.16 3.64 -1.60
C SER A 66 -1.81 4.35 -1.35
N ASN A 67 -0.81 3.62 -0.82
CA ASN A 67 0.52 4.14 -0.44
C ASN A 67 0.48 5.30 0.56
N GLY A 68 -0.52 5.34 1.44
CA GLY A 68 -0.65 6.38 2.46
C GLY A 68 -1.60 7.52 2.09
N ALA A 69 -2.24 7.47 0.91
CA ALA A 69 -3.24 8.47 0.53
C ALA A 69 -4.56 8.35 1.32
N LEU A 70 -4.81 7.24 2.03
CA LEU A 70 -5.98 7.07 2.88
C LEU A 70 -5.61 6.32 4.16
N ILE A 71 -6.12 6.80 5.30
CA ILE A 71 -6.03 6.13 6.60
C ILE A 71 -7.45 5.95 7.16
N ARG A 72 -7.82 4.70 7.44
CA ARG A 72 -9.09 4.34 8.08
C ARG A 72 -8.84 3.70 9.45
N ASP A 73 -9.71 4.00 10.41
CA ASP A 73 -9.73 3.36 11.72
C ASP A 73 -10.44 1.98 11.66
N PRO A 74 -10.42 1.17 12.74
CA PRO A 74 -11.13 -0.11 12.80
C PRO A 74 -12.67 -0.02 12.65
N ASN A 75 -13.24 1.16 12.87
CA ASN A 75 -14.67 1.43 12.68
C ASN A 75 -14.98 2.02 11.29
N ASN A 76 -13.98 2.02 10.39
CA ASN A 76 -14.05 2.58 9.05
C ASN A 76 -14.24 4.12 9.00
N ASN A 77 -13.86 4.86 10.04
CA ASN A 77 -13.80 6.32 9.99
C ASN A 77 -12.52 6.78 9.30
N THR A 78 -12.61 7.84 8.49
CA THR A 78 -11.43 8.47 7.86
C THR A 78 -10.63 9.24 8.91
N ILE A 79 -9.36 8.90 9.06
CA ILE A 79 -8.39 9.67 9.85
C ILE A 79 -7.66 10.68 8.95
N TYR A 80 -7.31 10.25 7.74
CA TYR A 80 -6.58 11.07 6.77
C TYR A 80 -6.96 10.64 5.36
N GLU A 81 -7.03 11.62 4.45
CA GLU A 81 -7.26 11.41 3.04
C GLU A 81 -6.49 12.45 2.23
N SER A 82 -5.87 12.01 1.13
CA SER A 82 -5.20 12.86 0.15
C SER A 82 -5.69 12.52 -1.25
N ILE A 83 -6.59 13.36 -1.76
CA ILE A 83 -7.05 13.32 -3.15
C ILE A 83 -5.95 13.88 -4.06
N LEU A 84 -5.57 13.13 -5.08
CA LEU A 84 -4.55 13.50 -6.06
C LEU A 84 -4.97 14.78 -6.79
N ASN A 85 -4.06 15.75 -6.88
CA ASN A 85 -4.35 17.04 -7.49
C ASN A 85 -4.78 16.91 -8.95
N TYR A 86 -5.84 17.64 -9.34
CA TYR A 86 -6.42 17.58 -10.69
C TYR A 86 -5.42 17.86 -11.81
N ASP A 87 -4.62 18.93 -11.69
CA ASP A 87 -3.64 19.29 -12.71
C ASP A 87 -2.56 18.22 -12.85
N SER A 88 -2.15 17.64 -11.71
CA SER A 88 -1.21 16.50 -11.69
C SER A 88 -1.81 15.28 -12.39
N MET A 89 -3.09 14.96 -12.15
CA MET A 89 -3.74 13.85 -12.85
C MET A 89 -3.83 14.08 -14.36
N VAL A 90 -4.15 15.30 -14.80
CA VAL A 90 -4.19 15.67 -16.22
C VAL A 90 -2.81 15.49 -16.87
N GLU A 91 -1.75 15.93 -16.19
CA GLU A 91 -0.37 15.75 -16.66
C GLU A 91 -0.01 14.26 -16.78
N ILE A 92 -0.26 13.48 -15.71
CA ILE A 92 0.04 12.04 -15.70
C ILE A 92 -0.68 11.33 -16.84
N ILE A 93 -1.97 11.60 -17.06
CA ILE A 93 -2.73 10.99 -18.16
C ILE A 93 -2.16 11.38 -19.52
N LYS A 94 -1.77 12.65 -19.72
CA LYS A 94 -1.14 13.09 -20.97
C LYS A 94 0.19 12.38 -21.22
N VAL A 95 1.00 12.19 -20.19
CA VAL A 95 2.25 11.41 -20.30
C VAL A 95 1.93 9.96 -20.63
N CYS A 96 0.99 9.31 -19.94
CA CYS A 96 0.59 7.94 -20.27
C CYS A 96 0.11 7.79 -21.71
N GLN A 97 -0.68 8.74 -22.23
CA GLN A 97 -1.12 8.75 -23.62
C GLN A 97 0.03 8.97 -24.60
N LYS A 98 0.97 9.87 -24.30
CA LYS A 98 2.18 10.12 -25.09
C LYS A 98 3.03 8.87 -25.25
N TYR A 99 3.19 8.09 -24.18
CA TYR A 99 3.96 6.84 -24.18
C TYR A 99 3.13 5.62 -24.56
N ASN A 100 1.84 5.78 -24.88
CA ASN A 100 0.90 4.70 -25.17
C ASN A 100 0.92 3.58 -24.12
N THR A 101 0.84 3.96 -22.84
CA THR A 101 0.96 3.03 -21.71
C THR A 101 -0.37 2.89 -20.96
N TYR A 102 -0.59 1.71 -20.41
CA TYR A 102 -1.75 1.41 -19.59
C TYR A 102 -1.65 2.04 -18.19
N PHE A 103 -2.76 2.54 -17.68
CA PHE A 103 -2.85 3.11 -16.34
C PHE A 103 -4.20 2.84 -15.68
N GLN A 104 -4.23 3.02 -14.36
CA GLN A 104 -5.40 2.91 -13.51
C GLN A 104 -5.48 4.10 -12.55
N LEU A 105 -6.66 4.71 -12.42
CA LEU A 105 -6.98 5.70 -11.40
C LEU A 105 -7.64 4.96 -10.24
N ILE A 106 -7.15 5.15 -9.03
CA ILE A 106 -7.58 4.40 -7.85
C ILE A 106 -8.28 5.35 -6.90
N SER A 107 -9.52 5.05 -6.56
CA SER A 107 -10.26 5.66 -5.45
C SER A 107 -10.27 4.73 -4.24
N GLU A 108 -11.04 5.06 -3.21
CA GLU A 108 -11.20 4.20 -2.04
C GLU A 108 -11.72 2.79 -2.39
N THR A 109 -12.73 2.69 -3.25
CA THR A 109 -13.41 1.41 -3.56
C THR A 109 -13.45 1.08 -5.04
N THR A 110 -13.06 2.01 -5.92
CA THR A 110 -13.19 1.85 -7.37
C THR A 110 -11.85 2.01 -8.07
N VAL A 111 -11.57 1.12 -9.01
CA VAL A 111 -10.48 1.21 -9.98
C VAL A 111 -11.06 1.65 -11.32
N PHE A 112 -10.59 2.78 -11.84
CA PHE A 112 -10.98 3.30 -13.14
C PHE A 112 -9.84 3.11 -14.14
N SER A 113 -10.13 2.73 -15.38
CA SER A 113 -9.09 2.61 -16.40
C SER A 113 -9.65 2.67 -17.83
N PRO A 114 -8.85 3.13 -18.82
CA PRO A 114 -9.30 3.29 -20.20
C PRO A 114 -9.66 2.00 -20.92
N GLU A 115 -9.18 0.86 -20.44
CA GLU A 115 -9.42 -0.44 -21.07
C GLU A 115 -9.57 -1.55 -20.03
N ILE A 116 -10.48 -2.48 -20.29
CA ILE A 116 -10.68 -3.67 -19.45
C ILE A 116 -9.61 -4.70 -19.82
N THR A 117 -8.65 -4.91 -18.93
CA THR A 117 -7.54 -5.86 -19.11
C THR A 117 -7.69 -7.09 -18.20
N ASN A 118 -6.81 -8.08 -18.32
CA ASN A 118 -6.75 -9.18 -17.35
C ASN A 118 -6.46 -8.68 -15.91
N LYS A 119 -5.85 -7.48 -15.75
CA LYS A 119 -5.68 -6.84 -14.43
C LYS A 119 -7.03 -6.45 -13.82
N PHE A 120 -8.09 -6.22 -14.62
CA PHE A 120 -9.47 -6.04 -14.13
C PHE A 120 -10.05 -7.35 -13.56
N GLN A 121 -9.83 -8.48 -14.25
CA GLN A 121 -10.41 -9.77 -13.86
C GLN A 121 -9.98 -10.18 -12.45
N ARG A 122 -8.74 -9.87 -12.07
CA ARG A 122 -8.24 -10.12 -10.70
C ARG A 122 -9.06 -9.45 -9.60
N TYR A 123 -9.59 -8.25 -9.84
CA TYR A 123 -10.47 -7.59 -8.86
C TYR A 123 -11.84 -8.27 -8.76
N ALA A 124 -12.38 -8.77 -9.87
CA ALA A 124 -13.61 -9.54 -9.88
C ALA A 124 -13.43 -10.89 -9.16
N GLU A 125 -12.34 -11.61 -9.46
CA GLU A 125 -11.95 -12.85 -8.77
C GLU A 125 -11.79 -12.60 -7.25
N TRP A 126 -11.11 -11.52 -6.85
CA TRP A 126 -11.03 -11.15 -5.44
C TRP A 126 -12.39 -10.90 -4.80
N ASN A 127 -13.31 -10.20 -5.47
CA ASN A 127 -14.65 -9.96 -4.96
C ASN A 127 -15.48 -11.25 -4.81
N GLU A 128 -15.15 -12.32 -5.55
CA GLU A 128 -15.77 -13.63 -5.43
C GLU A 128 -15.14 -14.46 -4.30
N LEU A 129 -13.82 -14.35 -4.13
CA LEU A 129 -13.07 -15.04 -3.07
C LEU A 129 -13.42 -14.50 -1.69
N PHE A 130 -13.63 -13.19 -1.55
CA PHE A 130 -13.88 -12.56 -0.26
C PHE A 130 -15.36 -12.27 -0.03
N LYS A 131 -15.91 -12.87 1.03
CA LYS A 131 -17.24 -12.55 1.56
C LYS A 131 -17.17 -11.33 2.48
N THR A 132 -16.76 -10.18 1.93
CA THR A 132 -16.70 -8.90 2.65
C THR A 132 -17.80 -7.95 2.17
N GLU A 133 -18.14 -6.97 3.00
CA GLU A 133 -19.12 -5.93 2.68
C GLU A 133 -18.59 -4.91 1.66
N LEU A 134 -17.27 -4.71 1.60
CA LEU A 134 -16.65 -3.78 0.65
C LEU A 134 -16.05 -4.52 -0.54
N LYS A 135 -16.60 -4.26 -1.73
CA LYS A 135 -16.09 -4.81 -2.99
C LYS A 135 -15.27 -3.78 -3.74
N VAL A 136 -14.26 -4.26 -4.47
CA VAL A 136 -13.53 -3.43 -5.43
C VAL A 136 -14.37 -3.28 -6.68
N ASN A 137 -14.92 -2.09 -6.90
CA ASN A 137 -15.60 -1.76 -8.13
C ASN A 137 -14.58 -1.48 -9.22
N VAL A 138 -14.98 -1.76 -10.44
CA VAL A 138 -14.12 -1.56 -11.60
C VAL A 138 -14.93 -0.88 -12.69
N LYS A 139 -14.42 0.24 -13.21
CA LYS A 139 -15.14 1.10 -14.17
C LYS A 139 -14.24 1.51 -15.33
N GLU A 140 -14.76 1.39 -16.54
CA GLU A 140 -14.07 1.87 -17.75
C GLU A 140 -14.21 3.40 -17.87
N ILE A 141 -13.14 4.09 -18.28
CA ILE A 141 -13.12 5.54 -18.60
C ILE A 141 -12.64 5.75 -20.04
N LYS A 142 -13.58 5.77 -20.99
CA LYS A 142 -13.27 5.76 -22.43
C LYS A 142 -12.56 7.02 -22.91
N GLU A 143 -12.82 8.16 -22.26
CA GLU A 143 -12.17 9.42 -22.60
C GLU A 143 -11.51 9.99 -21.33
N PRO A 144 -10.34 9.46 -20.89
CA PRO A 144 -9.77 9.75 -19.57
C PRO A 144 -9.65 11.24 -19.24
N LEU A 145 -9.22 12.07 -20.20
CA LEU A 145 -9.10 13.52 -20.01
C LEU A 145 -10.43 14.26 -19.89
N LYS A 146 -11.54 13.69 -20.38
CA LYS A 146 -12.89 14.24 -20.20
C LYS A 146 -13.59 13.66 -18.97
N ASP A 147 -13.39 12.38 -18.72
CA ASP A 147 -14.05 11.67 -17.62
C ASP A 147 -13.47 12.03 -16.26
N ILE A 148 -12.20 12.46 -16.21
CA ILE A 148 -11.54 12.82 -14.96
C ILE A 148 -12.18 13.99 -14.22
N ASP A 149 -12.88 14.90 -14.91
CA ASP A 149 -13.63 15.99 -14.27
C ASP A 149 -14.65 15.48 -13.25
N LYS A 150 -15.22 14.29 -13.49
CA LYS A 150 -16.20 13.63 -12.62
C LYS A 150 -15.53 12.85 -11.48
N LEU A 151 -14.22 12.60 -11.58
CA LEU A 151 -13.45 11.78 -10.66
C LEU A 151 -12.51 12.60 -9.77
N LYS A 152 -12.37 13.91 -10.06
CA LYS A 152 -11.36 14.79 -9.47
C LYS A 152 -11.34 14.84 -7.94
N ASP A 153 -12.46 14.56 -7.29
CA ASP A 153 -12.60 14.60 -5.83
C ASP A 153 -12.46 13.21 -5.17
N ASN A 154 -12.14 12.16 -5.94
CA ASN A 154 -12.18 10.78 -5.46
C ASN A 154 -10.91 9.95 -5.77
N VAL A 155 -10.02 10.45 -6.63
CA VAL A 155 -8.82 9.69 -7.03
C VAL A 155 -7.71 9.93 -6.00
N LEU A 156 -7.23 8.86 -5.39
CA LEU A 156 -6.18 8.87 -4.38
C LEU A 156 -4.79 8.66 -4.98
N LYS A 157 -4.71 7.86 -6.05
CA LYS A 157 -3.46 7.59 -6.76
C LYS A 157 -3.68 7.17 -8.21
N ILE A 158 -2.63 7.23 -9.01
CA ILE A 158 -2.57 6.61 -10.34
C ILE A 158 -1.49 5.54 -10.36
N ILE A 159 -1.78 4.39 -10.95
CA ILE A 159 -0.79 3.35 -11.24
C ILE A 159 -0.58 3.30 -12.74
N VAL A 160 0.68 3.27 -13.15
CA VAL A 160 1.10 3.17 -14.54
C VAL A 160 1.86 1.87 -14.72
N PHE A 161 1.53 1.12 -15.77
CA PHE A 161 2.13 -0.18 -16.04
C PHE A 161 2.79 -0.21 -17.42
N ASN A 162 3.93 -0.88 -17.50
CA ASN A 162 4.56 -1.27 -18.75
C ASN A 162 5.53 -2.43 -18.50
N ASP A 163 5.53 -3.42 -19.38
CA ASP A 163 6.51 -4.52 -19.32
C ASP A 163 7.90 -4.07 -19.82
N ASP A 164 7.97 -2.97 -20.58
CA ASP A 164 9.21 -2.31 -20.96
C ASP A 164 9.67 -1.35 -19.85
N ILE A 165 10.70 -1.77 -19.11
CA ILE A 165 11.28 -1.05 -17.99
C ILE A 165 11.88 0.30 -18.43
N GLU A 166 12.44 0.38 -19.64
CA GLU A 166 13.01 1.64 -20.14
C GLU A 166 11.92 2.66 -20.48
N VAL A 167 10.74 2.20 -20.89
CA VAL A 167 9.56 3.07 -21.05
C VAL A 167 9.09 3.57 -19.68
N LEU A 168 8.97 2.72 -18.66
CA LEU A 168 8.61 3.18 -17.31
C LEU A 168 9.63 4.15 -16.75
N LYS A 169 10.92 3.91 -16.97
CA LYS A 169 11.99 4.81 -16.56
C LYS A 169 11.85 6.18 -17.23
N SER A 170 11.58 6.20 -18.55
CA SER A 170 11.34 7.43 -19.30
C SER A 170 10.13 8.20 -18.77
N ILE A 171 9.03 7.50 -18.47
CA ILE A 171 7.83 8.09 -17.87
C ILE A 171 8.15 8.65 -16.47
N ARG A 172 8.86 7.88 -15.63
CA ARG A 172 9.28 8.33 -14.30
C ARG A 172 10.16 9.58 -14.39
N GLU A 173 11.12 9.63 -15.29
CA GLU A 173 11.99 10.79 -15.51
C GLU A 173 11.23 12.04 -15.98
N GLU A 174 10.22 11.87 -16.85
CA GLU A 174 9.36 12.98 -17.29
C GLU A 174 8.48 13.51 -16.17
N LEU A 175 7.79 12.61 -15.46
CA LEU A 175 6.90 12.97 -14.35
C LEU A 175 7.65 13.49 -13.13
N SER A 176 8.91 13.09 -12.92
CA SER A 176 9.73 13.59 -11.80
C SER A 176 10.02 15.10 -11.88
N LYS A 177 9.71 15.75 -13.02
CA LYS A 177 9.80 17.21 -13.17
C LYS A 177 8.63 17.95 -12.52
N ASN A 178 7.55 17.25 -12.18
CA ASN A 178 6.43 17.83 -11.44
C ASN A 178 6.67 17.68 -9.93
N ASP A 179 6.98 18.80 -9.28
CA ASP A 179 7.26 18.85 -7.83
C ASP A 179 6.02 18.60 -6.94
N SER A 180 4.83 18.54 -7.53
CA SER A 180 3.55 18.31 -6.83
C SER A 180 3.22 16.83 -6.65
N ILE A 181 3.99 15.93 -7.25
CA ILE A 181 3.77 14.49 -7.16
C ILE A 181 4.96 13.75 -6.54
N GLN A 182 4.69 12.52 -6.14
CA GLN A 182 5.67 11.57 -5.67
C GLN A 182 5.44 10.23 -6.35
N ILE A 183 6.53 9.59 -6.76
CA ILE A 183 6.53 8.35 -7.54
C ILE A 183 7.27 7.27 -6.74
N THR A 184 6.68 6.09 -6.68
CA THR A 184 7.27 4.86 -6.12
C THR A 184 6.92 3.68 -7.01
N SER A 185 7.48 2.50 -6.75
CA SER A 185 7.06 1.24 -7.38
C SER A 185 6.71 0.19 -6.32
N SER A 186 5.80 -0.72 -6.67
CA SER A 186 5.56 -1.97 -5.91
C SER A 186 6.09 -3.20 -6.65
N TYR A 187 6.23 -3.11 -7.97
CA TYR A 187 6.82 -4.15 -8.80
C TYR A 187 7.65 -3.50 -9.92
N MET A 188 8.50 -4.29 -10.58
CA MET A 188 9.35 -3.80 -11.67
C MET A 188 8.55 -3.30 -12.89
N ASP A 189 7.33 -3.80 -13.10
CA ASP A 189 6.45 -3.48 -14.24
C ASP A 189 5.51 -2.29 -13.95
N ASN A 190 5.74 -1.54 -12.86
CA ASN A 190 4.87 -0.42 -12.52
C ASN A 190 5.59 0.77 -11.88
N ILE A 191 4.90 1.91 -11.95
CA ILE A 191 5.10 3.05 -11.06
C ILE A 191 3.75 3.50 -10.50
N GLU A 192 3.76 4.01 -9.29
CA GLU A 192 2.60 4.48 -8.55
C GLU A 192 2.81 5.94 -8.16
N ILE A 193 1.84 6.78 -8.51
CA ILE A 193 1.92 8.22 -8.35
C ILE A 193 0.85 8.70 -7.37
N VAL A 194 1.29 9.45 -6.36
CA VAL A 194 0.49 10.13 -5.35
C VAL A 194 0.90 11.61 -5.26
N ASN A 195 0.19 12.41 -4.47
CA ASN A 195 0.63 13.79 -4.20
C ASN A 195 2.00 13.78 -3.51
N LYS A 196 2.77 14.87 -3.71
CA LYS A 196 4.02 15.09 -3.00
C LYS A 196 3.81 15.02 -1.48
N GLY A 197 4.70 14.31 -0.79
CA GLY A 197 4.65 14.17 0.66
C GLY A 197 3.65 13.10 1.15
N VAL A 198 2.97 12.40 0.24
CA VAL A 198 2.18 11.22 0.57
C VAL A 198 3.04 9.98 0.42
N SER A 199 3.13 9.20 1.47
CA SER A 199 3.83 7.91 1.49
C SER A 199 3.30 7.03 2.62
N LYS A 200 3.64 5.73 2.60
CA LYS A 200 3.37 4.84 3.74
C LYS A 200 4.03 5.33 5.02
N GLY A 201 5.23 5.93 4.92
CA GLY A 201 5.95 6.49 6.06
C GLY A 201 5.27 7.71 6.66
N ARG A 202 4.87 8.67 5.82
CA ARG A 202 4.12 9.85 6.30
C ARG A 202 2.76 9.45 6.88
N ALA A 203 2.08 8.48 6.28
CA ALA A 203 0.82 7.98 6.81
C ALA A 203 1.00 7.27 8.17
N LEU A 204 2.10 6.52 8.34
CA LEU A 204 2.44 5.90 9.62
C LEU A 204 2.73 6.95 10.70
N GLU A 205 3.39 8.05 10.33
CA GLU A 205 3.62 9.20 11.23
C GLU A 205 2.30 9.83 11.69
N ILE A 206 1.40 10.16 10.75
CA ILE A 206 0.07 10.73 11.04
C ILE A 206 -0.74 9.79 11.96
N LEU A 207 -0.71 8.49 11.68
CA LEU A 207 -1.39 7.51 12.52
C LEU A 207 -0.78 7.43 13.92
N GLY A 208 0.55 7.54 14.03
CA GLY A 208 1.25 7.63 15.30
C GLY A 208 0.82 8.83 16.15
N GLU A 209 0.75 10.01 15.53
CA GLU A 209 0.25 11.24 16.16
C GLU A 209 -1.19 11.05 16.65
N TYR A 210 -2.07 10.51 15.81
CA TYR A 210 -3.46 10.22 16.15
C TYR A 210 -3.59 9.27 17.35
N LEU A 211 -2.74 8.26 17.44
CA LEU A 211 -2.72 7.28 18.53
C LEU A 211 -1.88 7.70 19.74
N SER A 212 -1.21 8.86 19.68
CA SER A 212 -0.21 9.29 20.67
C SER A 212 0.91 8.25 20.88
N ILE A 213 1.36 7.61 19.80
CA ILE A 213 2.46 6.63 19.78
C ILE A 213 3.66 7.27 19.09
N LYS A 214 4.82 7.24 19.74
CA LYS A 214 6.05 7.80 19.14
C LYS A 214 6.67 6.81 18.17
N LYS A 215 7.40 7.31 17.17
CA LYS A 215 8.05 6.46 16.16
C LYS A 215 8.95 5.39 16.79
N GLU A 216 9.62 5.69 17.91
CA GLU A 216 10.51 4.75 18.61
C GLU A 216 9.77 3.54 19.21
N GLU A 217 8.43 3.62 19.30
CA GLU A 217 7.55 2.55 19.78
C GLU A 217 6.87 1.79 18.63
N MET A 218 7.30 2.01 17.38
CA MET A 218 6.72 1.41 16.18
C MET A 218 7.68 0.43 15.50
N ILE A 219 7.10 -0.62 14.94
CA ILE A 219 7.76 -1.54 13.99
C ILE A 219 7.11 -1.32 12.62
N ALA A 220 7.90 -1.25 11.55
CA ALA A 220 7.41 -1.29 10.17
C ALA A 220 8.08 -2.44 9.40
N ILE A 221 7.30 -3.25 8.69
CA ILE A 221 7.78 -4.39 7.89
C ILE A 221 7.37 -4.21 6.43
N GLY A 222 8.31 -4.35 5.50
CA GLY A 222 8.05 -4.30 4.06
C GLY A 222 9.15 -4.91 3.22
N ASP A 223 8.98 -4.88 1.90
CA ASP A 223 9.88 -5.53 0.94
C ASP A 223 10.18 -4.69 -0.32
N SER A 224 9.33 -3.70 -0.63
CA SER A 224 9.33 -2.98 -1.90
C SER A 224 9.64 -1.48 -1.76
N GLU A 225 9.88 -0.78 -2.88
CA GLU A 225 10.30 0.64 -2.87
C GLU A 225 9.33 1.54 -2.10
N ASN A 226 8.02 1.27 -2.18
CA ASN A 226 6.98 2.00 -1.46
C ASN A 226 7.01 1.82 0.06
N ASP A 227 7.80 0.89 0.58
CA ASP A 227 7.97 0.63 2.01
C ASP A 227 9.17 1.37 2.62
N ILE A 228 10.10 1.84 1.79
CA ILE A 228 11.38 2.45 2.22
C ILE A 228 11.14 3.56 3.24
N GLU A 229 10.14 4.43 3.00
CA GLU A 229 9.85 5.54 3.90
C GLU A 229 9.30 5.09 5.26
N MET A 230 8.42 4.10 5.31
CA MET A 230 7.90 3.61 6.60
C MET A 230 8.96 2.83 7.39
N ILE A 231 9.80 2.08 6.68
CA ILE A 231 10.92 1.34 7.29
C ILE A 231 11.92 2.32 7.91
N LYS A 232 12.29 3.40 7.20
CA LYS A 232 13.16 4.44 7.76
C LYS A 232 12.54 5.23 8.91
N PHE A 233 11.22 5.39 8.89
CA PHE A 233 10.50 6.21 9.87
C PHE A 233 10.37 5.50 11.23
N ALA A 234 10.01 4.22 11.21
CA ALA A 234 9.75 3.45 12.42
C ALA A 234 11.00 3.30 13.29
N GLY A 235 10.80 3.17 14.60
CA GLY A 235 11.88 2.90 15.56
C GLY A 235 12.58 1.56 15.34
N LEU A 236 11.89 0.62 14.71
CA LEU A 236 12.45 -0.60 14.15
C LEU A 236 11.91 -0.81 12.74
N GLY A 237 12.73 -0.47 11.75
CA GLY A 237 12.49 -0.79 10.35
C GLY A 237 12.92 -2.21 10.02
N VAL A 238 12.04 -3.00 9.41
CA VAL A 238 12.31 -4.39 9.05
C VAL A 238 12.12 -4.62 7.56
N ALA A 239 13.15 -5.16 6.92
CA ALA A 239 13.07 -5.68 5.56
C ALA A 239 12.76 -7.19 5.58
N MET A 240 11.88 -7.64 4.70
CA MET A 240 11.73 -9.07 4.40
C MET A 240 13.01 -9.62 3.73
N GLU A 241 13.27 -10.92 3.84
CA GLU A 241 14.40 -11.54 3.13
C GLU A 241 14.29 -11.38 1.61
N ASN A 242 13.07 -11.50 1.09
CA ASN A 242 12.74 -11.33 -0.32
C ASN A 242 12.65 -9.86 -0.76
N ALA A 243 12.97 -8.91 0.12
CA ALA A 243 12.96 -7.49 -0.20
C ALA A 243 14.03 -7.12 -1.24
N ILE A 244 13.79 -6.02 -1.97
CA ILE A 244 14.79 -5.40 -2.81
C ILE A 244 15.98 -4.89 -1.96
N GLU A 245 17.14 -4.78 -2.58
CA GLU A 245 18.37 -4.40 -1.88
C GLU A 245 18.30 -2.98 -1.30
N GLU A 246 17.59 -2.07 -1.95
CA GLU A 246 17.33 -0.71 -1.48
C GLU A 246 16.60 -0.69 -0.13
N VAL A 247 15.66 -1.62 0.08
CA VAL A 247 14.90 -1.77 1.32
C VAL A 247 15.77 -2.38 2.41
N LYS A 248 16.53 -3.45 2.10
CA LYS A 248 17.46 -4.07 3.07
C LYS A 248 18.52 -3.11 3.58
N LYS A 249 19.05 -2.23 2.72
CA LYS A 249 20.08 -1.24 3.07
C LYS A 249 19.61 -0.22 4.10
N VAL A 250 18.30 0.01 4.22
CA VAL A 250 17.74 1.05 5.10
C VAL A 250 17.05 0.47 6.33
N ALA A 251 16.93 -0.85 6.42
CA ALA A 251 16.30 -1.54 7.54
C ALA A 251 17.29 -1.80 8.69
N ASP A 252 16.78 -1.77 9.91
CA ASP A 252 17.53 -2.13 11.13
C ASP A 252 17.64 -3.65 11.30
N PHE A 253 16.70 -4.39 10.71
CA PHE A 253 16.63 -5.83 10.79
C PHE A 253 16.14 -6.45 9.48
N ILE A 254 16.73 -7.57 9.10
CA ILE A 254 16.25 -8.39 7.98
C ILE A 254 15.59 -9.63 8.58
N THR A 255 14.29 -9.79 8.35
CA THR A 255 13.52 -10.98 8.76
C THR A 255 13.54 -12.05 7.67
N LYS A 256 12.82 -13.16 7.89
CA LYS A 256 12.66 -14.22 6.89
C LYS A 256 11.81 -13.79 5.70
N SER A 257 11.78 -14.57 4.64
CA SER A 257 10.86 -14.33 3.52
C SER A 257 9.39 -14.44 3.90
N ASN A 258 8.51 -13.90 3.07
CA ASN A 258 7.06 -14.03 3.20
C ASN A 258 6.59 -15.49 3.13
N MET A 259 7.35 -16.35 2.47
CA MET A 259 7.09 -17.79 2.39
C MET A 259 7.49 -18.55 3.66
N GLU A 260 8.27 -17.93 4.55
CA GLU A 260 8.76 -18.52 5.80
C GLU A 260 8.26 -17.78 7.06
N ASP A 261 7.10 -17.13 6.94
CA ASP A 261 6.40 -16.43 8.03
C ASP A 261 7.26 -15.34 8.68
N GLY A 262 7.93 -14.52 7.85
CA GLY A 262 8.79 -13.42 8.30
C GLY A 262 8.11 -12.44 9.25
N VAL A 263 6.83 -12.14 9.07
CA VAL A 263 6.04 -11.27 9.97
C VAL A 263 5.91 -11.90 11.36
N LYS A 264 5.52 -13.18 11.44
CA LYS A 264 5.49 -13.92 12.72
C LYS A 264 6.87 -13.90 13.40
N TYR A 265 7.95 -14.10 12.66
CA TYR A 265 9.28 -14.11 13.24
C TYR A 265 9.61 -12.77 13.93
N VAL A 266 9.22 -11.63 13.34
CA VAL A 266 9.38 -10.30 13.95
C VAL A 266 8.55 -10.19 15.23
N ILE A 267 7.27 -10.58 15.17
CA ILE A 267 6.36 -10.51 16.33
C ILE A 267 6.89 -11.36 17.49
N ASP A 268 7.26 -12.61 17.22
CA ASP A 268 7.81 -13.51 18.23
C ASP A 268 9.07 -12.92 18.89
N LYS A 269 9.94 -12.30 18.09
CA LYS A 269 11.23 -11.79 18.55
C LYS A 269 11.13 -10.47 19.30
N PHE A 270 10.36 -9.52 18.80
CA PHE A 270 10.36 -8.15 19.29
C PHE A 270 9.14 -7.77 20.11
N ILE A 271 8.05 -8.55 20.06
CA ILE A 271 6.82 -8.27 20.83
C ILE A 271 6.59 -9.32 21.92
N LEU A 272 6.71 -10.62 21.60
CA LEU A 272 6.32 -11.68 22.53
C LEU A 272 7.43 -12.15 23.49
N LYS A 273 8.70 -12.02 23.10
CA LYS A 273 9.87 -12.44 23.91
C LYS A 273 10.43 -11.35 24.85
N GLN A 274 9.66 -10.29 25.11
CA GLN A 274 10.05 -9.24 26.06
C GLN A 274 9.88 -9.68 27.51
#